data_AF-A0A660M1H0-F1
#
_entry.id   AF-A0A660M1H0-F1
#
_cell.length_a   1.000
_cell.length_b   1.000
_cell.length_c   1.000
_cell.angle_alpha   90.00
_cell.angle_beta   90.00
_cell.angle_gamma   90.00
#
_symmetry.space_group_name_H-M   'P 1'
#
loop_
_entity.id
_entity.type
_entity.pdbx_description
1 polymer ?
#
loop_
_entity_poly.entity_id
_entity_poly.type
_entity_poly.pdbx_seq_one_letter_code
_entity_poly.pdbx_strand_id
1 'polypeptide(L)'
;MKLLLKNEGRVRQTAREAGVSPSTVIFWRKRANLGCRGLYRASGLKRRSTKPKTTRSTTLTAKKQTEIKALHRQYGYGAAKLKVLSGAAKHANTIHRFPGKQGLTAPGKTAAARGTKRQRICISRT
;
A
#
# COMPACT_ATOMS: atom_id res chain seq x y z
N MET A 1 13.27 -3.23 29.19
CA MET A 1 13.12 -4.38 30.11
C MET A 1 13.47 -4.07 31.57
N LYS A 2 14.28 -3.05 31.88
CA LYS A 2 14.54 -2.61 33.26
C LYS A 2 13.27 -2.30 34.07
N LEU A 3 12.25 -1.72 33.41
CA LEU A 3 10.97 -1.32 34.03
C LEU A 3 10.08 -2.52 34.46
N LEU A 4 10.09 -3.62 33.70
CA LEU A 4 9.41 -4.87 34.06
C LEU A 4 10.03 -5.55 35.28
N LEU A 5 11.36 -5.48 35.40
CA LEU A 5 12.11 -5.97 36.56
C LEU A 5 11.86 -5.09 37.79
N LYS A 6 11.87 -3.77 37.61
CA LYS A 6 11.57 -2.78 38.67
C LYS A 6 10.20 -3.00 39.30
N ASN A 7 9.21 -3.36 38.50
CA ASN A 7 7.82 -3.56 38.95
C ASN A 7 7.50 -5.01 39.28
N GLU A 8 8.52 -5.87 39.52
CA GLU A 8 8.35 -7.27 39.92
C GLU A 8 7.44 -8.08 38.98
N GLY A 9 7.38 -7.72 37.69
CA GLY A 9 6.49 -8.36 36.72
C GLY A 9 5.01 -7.98 36.82
N ARG A 10 4.64 -6.98 37.64
CA ARG A 10 3.27 -6.44 37.72
C ARG A 10 2.87 -5.74 36.43
N VAL A 11 1.99 -6.40 35.66
CA VAL A 11 1.63 -5.99 34.30
C VAL A 11 0.91 -4.64 34.26
N ARG A 12 -0.11 -4.42 35.11
CA ARG A 12 -0.93 -3.20 35.08
C ARG A 12 -0.13 -1.96 35.49
N GLN A 13 0.73 -2.09 36.49
CA GLN A 13 1.60 -1.00 36.96
C GLN A 13 2.62 -0.61 35.90
N THR A 14 3.29 -1.61 35.32
CA THR A 14 4.24 -1.41 34.21
C THR A 14 3.57 -0.78 32.99
N ALA A 15 2.33 -1.16 32.68
CA ALA A 15 1.58 -0.59 31.57
C ALA A 15 1.28 0.90 31.76
N ARG A 16 0.89 1.31 32.97
CA ARG A 16 0.65 2.72 33.32
C ARG A 16 1.93 3.55 33.24
N GLU A 17 3.01 3.05 33.85
CA GLU A 17 4.30 3.75 33.87
C GLU A 17 4.95 3.86 32.48
N ALA A 18 4.76 2.84 31.62
CA ALA A 18 5.30 2.84 30.26
C ALA A 18 4.35 3.45 29.21
N GLY A 19 3.14 3.87 29.58
CA GLY A 19 2.16 4.46 28.65
C GLY A 19 1.70 3.51 27.53
N VAL A 20 1.65 2.20 27.79
CA VAL A 20 1.29 1.18 26.78
C VAL A 20 0.15 0.29 27.27
N SER A 21 -0.51 -0.42 26.35
CA SER A 21 -1.52 -1.40 26.72
C SER A 21 -0.95 -2.54 27.58
N PRO A 22 -1.70 -3.10 28.56
CA PRO A 22 -1.28 -4.29 29.31
C PRO A 22 -0.91 -5.48 28.42
N SER A 23 -1.58 -5.61 27.26
CA SER A 23 -1.30 -6.64 26.26
C SER A 23 0.12 -6.53 25.68
N THR A 24 0.60 -5.29 25.47
CA THR A 24 1.97 -5.03 25.03
C THR A 24 2.99 -5.47 26.08
N VAL A 25 2.69 -5.25 27.36
CA VAL A 25 3.55 -5.67 28.48
C VAL A 25 3.59 -7.20 28.62
N ILE A 26 2.45 -7.88 28.46
CA ILE A 26 2.39 -9.36 28.41
C ILE A 26 3.23 -9.89 27.24
N PHE A 27 3.15 -9.26 26.07
CA PHE A 27 3.97 -9.61 24.92
C PHE A 27 5.47 -9.44 25.21
N TRP A 28 5.88 -8.35 25.86
CA TRP A 28 7.27 -8.17 26.31
C TRP A 28 7.71 -9.24 27.29
N ARG A 29 6.86 -9.59 28.27
CA ARG A 29 7.13 -10.64 29.24
C ARG A 29 7.33 -12.00 28.57
N LYS A 30 6.46 -12.36 27.62
CA LYS A 30 6.57 -13.61 26.84
C LYS A 30 7.83 -13.66 25.97
N ARG A 31 8.32 -12.49 25.52
CA ARG A 31 9.47 -12.38 24.60
C ARG A 31 10.81 -12.21 25.32
N ALA A 32 10.78 -11.78 26.57
CA ALA A 32 11.94 -11.81 27.44
C ALA A 32 12.25 -13.27 27.76
N ASN A 33 13.25 -13.85 27.09
CA ASN A 33 13.70 -15.20 27.42
C ASN A 33 14.07 -15.23 28.92
N LEU A 34 13.32 -15.99 29.71
CA LEU A 34 13.70 -16.37 31.06
C LEU A 34 14.98 -17.20 30.92
N GLY A 35 16.14 -16.61 31.19
CA GLY A 35 17.37 -17.39 31.32
C GLY A 35 17.27 -18.32 32.53
N CYS A 36 18.19 -19.28 32.66
CA CYS A 36 18.22 -20.31 33.71
C CYS A 36 18.24 -19.79 35.17
N ARG A 37 18.27 -18.47 35.39
CA ARG A 37 18.22 -17.81 36.71
C ARG A 37 16.98 -16.93 36.93
N GLY A 38 15.93 -17.06 36.10
CA GLY A 38 14.69 -16.28 36.26
C GLY A 38 14.80 -14.80 35.88
N LEU A 39 15.92 -14.36 35.31
CA LEU A 39 16.16 -12.97 34.94
C LEU A 39 15.73 -12.69 33.49
N TYR A 40 14.99 -11.61 33.28
CA TYR A 40 14.63 -11.11 31.96
C TYR A 40 15.86 -10.56 31.24
N ARG A 41 16.39 -11.32 30.27
CA ARG A 41 17.55 -10.88 29.48
C ARG A 41 17.09 -9.97 28.33
N ALA A 42 17.69 -8.78 28.26
CA ALA A 42 17.51 -7.86 27.13
C ALA A 42 18.34 -8.29 25.89
N SER A 43 19.31 -9.19 26.09
CA SER A 43 20.16 -9.73 25.03
C SER A 43 19.38 -10.66 24.11
N GLY A 44 19.52 -10.49 22.79
CA GLY A 44 18.92 -11.39 21.79
C GLY A 44 17.55 -10.95 21.26
N LEU A 45 17.09 -9.73 21.57
CA LEU A 45 15.90 -9.16 20.92
C LEU A 45 16.22 -8.85 19.45
N LYS A 46 16.16 -9.86 18.58
CA LYS A 46 16.37 -9.68 17.14
C LYS A 46 15.30 -8.72 16.62
N ARG A 47 15.75 -7.64 15.98
CA ARG A 47 14.88 -6.75 15.19
C ARG A 47 14.16 -7.62 14.18
N ARG A 48 12.82 -7.66 14.25
CA ARG A 48 12.03 -8.27 13.17
C ARG A 48 12.11 -7.33 11.98
N SER A 49 12.26 -7.90 10.79
CA SER A 49 12.27 -7.12 9.55
C SER A 49 11.05 -6.20 9.53
N THR A 50 11.29 -4.91 9.29
CA THR A 50 10.24 -3.90 9.06
C THR A 50 9.67 -4.02 7.65
N LYS A 51 10.15 -4.99 6.86
CA LYS A 51 9.62 -5.28 5.54
C LYS A 51 8.14 -5.69 5.68
N PRO A 52 7.23 -5.11 4.88
CA PRO A 52 5.84 -5.53 4.90
C PRO A 52 5.75 -7.03 4.59
N LYS A 53 4.88 -7.74 5.33
CA LYS A 53 4.68 -9.19 5.16
C LYS A 53 4.26 -9.55 3.72
N THR A 54 3.52 -8.64 3.08
CA THR A 54 3.03 -8.80 1.71
C THR A 54 3.36 -7.54 0.93
N THR A 55 4.29 -7.66 -0.02
CA THR A 55 4.43 -6.66 -1.09
C THR A 55 3.28 -6.88 -2.07
N ARG A 56 2.49 -5.84 -2.37
CA ARG A 56 1.42 -5.94 -3.35
C ARG A 56 2.01 -6.32 -4.70
N SER A 57 1.70 -7.51 -5.21
CA SER A 57 2.12 -7.90 -6.55
C SER A 57 1.52 -6.92 -7.56
N THR A 58 2.36 -6.39 -8.45
CA THR A 58 1.88 -5.53 -9.53
C THR A 58 0.99 -6.38 -10.42
N THR A 59 -0.22 -5.90 -10.69
CA THR A 59 -1.22 -6.67 -11.46
C THR A 59 -0.77 -6.90 -12.91
N LEU A 60 0.22 -6.15 -13.42
CA LEU A 60 0.80 -6.29 -14.76
C LEU A 60 2.27 -6.70 -14.65
N THR A 61 2.70 -7.62 -15.51
CA THR A 61 4.11 -8.00 -15.66
C THR A 61 4.92 -6.85 -16.24
N ALA A 62 6.23 -6.80 -15.96
CA ALA A 62 7.11 -5.72 -16.42
C ALA A 62 7.10 -5.58 -17.96
N LYS A 63 7.11 -6.69 -18.70
CA LYS A 63 7.01 -6.69 -20.16
C LYS A 63 5.71 -6.05 -20.67
N LYS A 64 4.58 -6.33 -20.03
CA LYS A 64 3.30 -5.72 -20.42
C LYS A 64 3.25 -4.23 -20.07
N GLN A 65 3.90 -3.84 -18.98
CA GLN A 65 4.02 -2.43 -18.61
C GLN A 65 4.80 -1.63 -19.68
N THR A 66 5.91 -2.15 -20.19
CA THR A 66 6.70 -1.47 -21.23
C THR A 66 5.92 -1.38 -22.55
N GLU A 67 5.27 -2.47 -22.97
CA GLU A 67 4.40 -2.49 -24.16
C GLU A 67 3.26 -1.45 -24.06
N ILE A 68 2.55 -1.42 -22.93
CA ILE A 68 1.46 -0.46 -22.69
C ILE A 68 1.97 0.97 -22.74
N LYS A 69 3.14 1.26 -22.16
CA LYS A 69 3.73 2.61 -22.22
C LYS A 69 4.10 3.02 -23.65
N ALA A 70 4.71 2.11 -24.42
CA ALA A 70 5.10 2.39 -25.80
C ALA A 70 3.87 2.69 -26.67
N LEU A 71 2.85 1.84 -26.62
CA LEU A 71 1.60 2.02 -27.37
C LEU A 71 0.86 3.30 -26.97
N HIS A 72 0.84 3.64 -25.69
CA HIS A 72 0.19 4.86 -25.22
C HIS A 72 0.94 6.13 -25.68
N ARG A 73 2.27 6.13 -25.66
CA ARG A 73 3.08 7.26 -26.15
C ARG A 73 2.97 7.44 -27.66
N GLN A 74 2.91 6.35 -28.42
CA GLN A 74 2.89 6.41 -29.88
C GLN A 74 1.53 6.89 -30.42
N TYR A 75 0.43 6.47 -29.80
CA TYR A 75 -0.92 6.67 -30.37
C TYR A 75 -1.92 7.36 -29.45
N GLY A 76 -1.62 7.57 -28.17
CA GLY A 76 -2.56 8.16 -27.21
C GLY A 76 -3.78 7.28 -26.90
N TYR A 77 -3.73 5.97 -27.14
CA TYR A 77 -4.89 5.10 -27.01
C TYR A 77 -5.40 4.94 -25.58
N GLY A 78 -6.73 4.79 -25.46
CA GLY A 78 -7.41 4.47 -24.21
C GLY A 78 -7.26 3.00 -23.79
N ALA A 79 -7.62 2.71 -22.54
CA ALA A 79 -7.32 1.42 -21.90
C ALA A 79 -7.96 0.19 -22.57
N ALA A 80 -9.16 0.32 -23.14
CA ALA A 80 -9.81 -0.78 -23.86
C ALA A 80 -9.00 -1.21 -25.10
N LYS A 81 -8.53 -0.24 -25.88
CA LYS A 81 -7.71 -0.48 -27.07
C LYS A 81 -6.32 -0.99 -26.70
N LEU A 82 -5.72 -0.44 -25.65
CA LEU A 82 -4.45 -0.95 -25.10
C LEU A 82 -4.56 -2.40 -24.62
N LYS A 83 -5.69 -2.83 -24.05
CA LYS A 83 -5.92 -4.23 -23.67
C LYS A 83 -5.82 -5.17 -24.86
N VAL A 84 -6.51 -4.82 -25.95
CA VAL A 84 -6.54 -5.63 -27.18
C VAL A 84 -5.15 -5.71 -27.78
N LEU A 85 -4.49 -4.57 -27.98
CA LEU A 85 -3.16 -4.50 -28.62
C LEU A 85 -2.05 -5.16 -27.79
N SER A 86 -2.07 -4.99 -26.47
CA SER A 86 -1.08 -5.64 -25.59
C SER A 86 -1.41 -7.10 -25.28
N GLY A 87 -2.57 -7.63 -25.70
CA GLY A 87 -3.02 -8.98 -25.34
C GLY A 87 -3.07 -9.23 -23.83
N ALA A 88 -3.25 -8.17 -23.03
CA ALA A 88 -3.19 -8.28 -21.58
C ALA A 88 -4.45 -8.98 -21.04
N ALA A 89 -4.26 -10.09 -20.32
CA ALA A 89 -5.35 -10.85 -19.69
C ALA A 89 -6.08 -10.06 -18.58
N LYS A 90 -5.56 -8.90 -18.17
CA LYS A 90 -6.16 -8.08 -17.10
C LYS A 90 -7.30 -7.22 -17.62
N HIS A 91 -8.21 -6.86 -16.71
CA HIS A 91 -9.33 -5.99 -17.01
C HIS A 91 -8.87 -4.59 -17.46
N ALA A 92 -9.65 -3.93 -18.32
CA ALA A 92 -9.33 -2.60 -18.86
C ALA A 92 -9.10 -1.56 -17.74
N ASN A 93 -9.85 -1.63 -16.64
CA ASN A 93 -9.63 -0.75 -15.47
C ASN A 93 -8.24 -0.90 -14.84
N THR A 94 -7.68 -2.12 -14.80
CA THR A 94 -6.32 -2.34 -14.31
C THR A 94 -5.31 -1.71 -15.25
N ILE A 95 -5.54 -1.85 -16.55
CA ILE A 95 -4.71 -1.25 -17.60
C ILE A 95 -4.81 0.28 -17.56
N HIS A 96 -5.97 0.86 -17.25
CA HIS A 96 -6.16 2.30 -17.07
C HIS A 96 -5.45 2.85 -15.81
N ARG A 97 -5.52 2.10 -14.69
CA ARG A 97 -4.89 2.50 -13.43
C ARG A 97 -3.37 2.62 -13.53
N PHE A 98 -2.73 1.85 -14.40
CA PHE A 98 -1.28 1.86 -14.58
C PHE A 98 -0.72 3.19 -15.14
N PRO A 99 -1.12 3.67 -16.33
CA PRO A 99 -0.71 4.98 -16.85
C PRO A 99 -1.29 6.12 -16.01
N GLY A 100 -2.48 5.96 -15.43
CA GLY A 100 -3.05 6.96 -14.52
C GLY A 100 -2.20 7.22 -13.27
N LYS A 101 -1.58 6.18 -12.69
CA LYS A 101 -0.61 6.35 -11.60
C LYS A 101 0.70 7.04 -12.01
N GLN A 102 1.01 7.06 -13.30
CA GLN A 102 2.21 7.73 -13.83
C GLN A 102 1.92 9.14 -14.34
N GLY A 103 0.68 9.64 -14.19
CA GLY A 103 0.28 10.94 -14.72
C GLY A 103 0.19 10.99 -16.24
N LEU A 104 0.14 9.83 -16.92
CA LEU A 104 0.10 9.75 -18.39
C LEU A 104 -1.31 9.91 -18.96
N THR A 105 -2.35 9.81 -18.12
CA THR A 105 -3.74 10.05 -18.53
C THR A 105 -4.34 11.19 -17.72
N ALA A 106 -5.13 12.04 -18.38
CA ALA A 106 -5.83 13.14 -17.73
C ALA A 106 -6.69 12.63 -16.56
N PRO A 107 -6.75 13.37 -15.44
CA PRO A 107 -7.64 13.02 -14.35
C PRO A 107 -9.07 12.93 -14.87
N GLY A 108 -9.72 11.80 -14.64
CA GLY A 108 -11.13 11.64 -15.00
C GLY A 108 -11.95 12.72 -14.31
N LYS A 109 -12.94 13.28 -15.03
CA LYS A 109 -13.92 14.20 -14.46
C LYS A 109 -14.52 13.54 -13.20
N THR A 110 -14.18 14.05 -12.02
CA THR A 110 -14.84 13.69 -10.77
C THR A 110 -16.34 13.97 -10.92
N ALA A 111 -17.20 13.25 -10.19
CA ALA A 111 -18.66 13.39 -10.36
C ALA A 111 -19.16 14.85 -10.23
N ALA A 112 -18.43 15.71 -9.52
CA ALA A 112 -18.68 17.15 -9.42
C ALA A 112 -18.55 17.93 -10.76
N ALA A 113 -17.81 17.41 -11.75
CA ALA A 113 -17.58 18.05 -13.05
C ALA A 113 -18.58 17.61 -14.14
N ARG A 114 -19.61 16.81 -13.81
CA ARG A 114 -20.66 16.38 -14.76
C ARG A 114 -21.85 17.32 -14.84
N GLY A 115 -21.83 18.44 -14.13
CA GLY A 115 -22.88 19.46 -14.17
C GLY A 115 -22.33 20.79 -14.67
N THR A 116 -22.06 20.93 -15.97
CA THR A 116 -22.17 22.21 -16.72
C THR A 116 -21.64 22.04 -18.15
N LYS A 117 -22.38 22.66 -19.08
CA LYS A 117 -22.13 22.84 -20.52
C LYS A 117 -22.47 21.67 -21.44
N ARG A 118 -23.77 21.51 -21.69
CA ARG A 118 -24.26 21.39 -23.07
C ARG A 118 -24.03 22.74 -23.76
N GLN A 119 -22.92 22.91 -24.47
CA GLN A 119 -22.87 23.93 -25.51
C GLN A 119 -23.17 23.23 -26.85
N ARG A 120 -24.31 23.60 -27.43
CA ARG A 120 -24.65 23.29 -28.82
C ARG A 120 -23.57 23.91 -29.69
N ILE A 121 -22.83 23.08 -30.43
CA ILE A 121 -22.02 23.57 -31.54
C ILE A 121 -22.96 23.53 -32.75
N CYS A 122 -23.42 24.71 -33.16
CA CYS A 122 -24.06 24.92 -34.45
C CYS A 122 -23.02 24.69 -35.54
N ILE A 123 -23.26 23.73 -36.42
CA ILE A 123 -22.48 23.54 -37.64
C ILE A 123 -23.11 24.43 -38.70
N SER A 124 -22.49 25.55 -39.02
CA SER A 124 -22.76 26.31 -40.24
C SER A 124 -22.16 25.53 -41.42
N ARG A 125 -23.03 25.06 -42.33
CA ARG A 125 -22.64 24.55 -43.64
C ARG A 125 -22.30 25.73 -44.55
N THR A 126 -21.17 25.63 -45.24
CA THR A 126 -20.89 26.28 -46.53
C THR A 126 -20.33 25.20 -47.44
#